data_AF-A0A101EFX7-F1
#
_entry.id   AF-A0A101EFX7-F1
#
_cell.length_a   1.000
_cell.length_b   1.000
_cell.length_c   1.000
_cell.angle_alpha   90.00
_cell.angle_beta   90.00
_cell.angle_gamma   90.00
#
_symmetry.space_group_name_H-M   'P 1'
#
loop_
_entity.id
_entity.type
_entity.pdbx_description
1 polymer ?
#
loop_
_entity_poly.entity_id
_entity_poly.type
_entity_poly.pdbx_seq_one_letter_code
_entity_poly.pdbx_strand_id
1 'polypeptide(L)'
;MKKWLSLLGVLIMGFSILGEAHACVLKIYPSPFEAKVKEVLTFRLERYPTHRRCVLPVEETKITVSKGTVVDPGTWKEGNPDVLEFKVRFDEAGEAFVRAERECPREGLIVVETKGTVTEATSSQASTLKAEELPKEPEAPSTVATPATSLTHPKESTVSITHIVGSINLNLWYVFFAAGVIMFLSNLSSYRKPLLFLSVVFLGFFLGGCPEPVGTIFYLLSRNRELFWTALILFAIPVTISFIWGRVFCGWICPLGAVQELMHRAQPHLNCYHGLPPWIDRPLKWAKFAVLFGVGYLTWKSATNLFSEYEPFKVLFNLTGTTLGIGILALTLLISLFLSRPFCRYICPLGAIFKITAPFSYFKVTLDEEACVECGLCTQEGICPMGAIKCKEEGKKPIINYGECIACLECKNTCKKGGLKVGR
;
A
#
# COMPACT_ATOMS: atom_id res chain seq x y z
N MET A 1 8.48 1.29 -36.87
CA MET A 1 9.27 1.96 -35.82
C MET A 1 9.15 3.50 -35.85
N LYS A 2 9.23 4.19 -37.00
CA LYS A 2 9.17 5.67 -37.06
C LYS A 2 7.80 6.34 -36.78
N LYS A 3 6.67 5.62 -36.89
CA LYS A 3 5.32 6.18 -36.58
C LYS A 3 4.96 6.18 -35.08
N TRP A 4 5.71 5.48 -34.23
CA TRP A 4 5.44 5.40 -32.79
C TRP A 4 6.16 6.48 -31.96
N LEU A 5 7.26 7.04 -32.47
CA LEU A 5 7.98 8.14 -31.79
C LEU A 5 7.21 9.47 -31.84
N SER A 6 6.39 9.71 -32.87
CA SER A 6 5.59 10.95 -32.99
C SER A 6 4.35 10.95 -32.09
N LEU A 7 3.84 9.78 -31.69
CA LEU A 7 2.72 9.66 -30.74
C LEU A 7 3.17 9.78 -29.29
N LEU A 8 4.39 9.29 -28.95
CA LEU A 8 4.99 9.53 -27.64
C LEU A 8 5.32 11.02 -27.42
N GLY A 9 5.76 11.73 -28.47
CA GLY A 9 6.08 13.17 -28.38
C GLY A 9 4.86 14.08 -28.14
N VAL A 10 3.67 13.67 -28.60
CA VAL A 10 2.42 14.45 -28.41
C VAL A 10 1.78 14.15 -27.05
N LEU A 11 1.97 12.95 -26.49
CA LEU A 11 1.54 12.60 -25.14
C LEU A 11 2.44 13.17 -24.02
N ILE A 12 3.67 13.59 -24.35
CA ILE A 12 4.62 14.20 -23.39
C ILE A 12 4.44 15.74 -23.30
N MET A 13 3.75 16.38 -24.27
CA MET A 13 3.59 17.84 -24.31
C MET A 13 2.16 18.37 -24.06
N GLY A 14 1.20 17.51 -23.74
CA GLY A 14 -0.12 17.91 -23.27
C GLY A 14 -0.36 17.43 -21.84
N PHE A 15 -0.80 18.33 -20.95
CA PHE A 15 -0.97 18.14 -19.50
C PHE A 15 0.26 18.45 -18.64
N SER A 16 0.73 19.69 -18.76
CA SER A 16 0.94 20.49 -17.56
C SER A 16 -0.37 20.53 -16.75
N ILE A 17 -0.25 20.46 -15.42
CA ILE A 17 -1.30 20.64 -14.39
C ILE A 17 -1.78 19.31 -13.76
N LEU A 18 -1.68 19.29 -12.43
CA LEU A 18 -2.18 18.32 -11.43
C LEU A 18 -1.33 17.06 -11.21
N GLY A 19 -0.23 17.25 -10.46
CA GLY A 19 0.39 16.16 -9.70
C GLY A 19 -0.34 15.93 -8.38
N GLU A 20 -0.80 14.71 -8.14
CA GLU A 20 -1.46 14.34 -6.89
C GLU A 20 -0.97 12.97 -6.33
N ALA A 21 -0.45 12.93 -5.09
CA ALA A 21 -0.21 11.69 -4.32
C ALA A 21 -0.24 11.90 -2.78
N HIS A 22 -1.00 11.05 -2.06
CA HIS A 22 -1.06 10.73 -0.60
C HIS A 22 -1.60 11.76 0.43
N ALA A 23 -2.14 11.25 1.56
CA ALA A 23 -2.72 11.93 2.74
C ALA A 23 -1.78 12.67 3.67
N CYS A 24 -2.12 13.91 3.98
CA CYS A 24 -1.48 14.65 5.06
C CYS A 24 -1.75 13.98 6.41
N VAL A 25 -0.70 13.65 7.16
CA VAL A 25 -0.84 13.17 8.54
C VAL A 25 -0.85 14.36 9.49
N LEU A 26 -1.87 14.46 10.35
CA LEU A 26 -1.97 15.46 11.40
C LEU A 26 -1.62 14.86 12.77
N LYS A 27 -0.84 15.59 13.57
CA LYS A 27 -0.55 15.26 14.97
C LYS A 27 -0.75 16.49 15.84
N ILE A 28 -1.39 16.34 16.99
CA ILE A 28 -1.65 17.44 17.93
C ILE A 28 -0.95 17.17 19.26
N TYR A 29 -0.32 18.20 19.82
CA TYR A 29 0.35 18.15 21.12
C TYR A 29 -0.08 19.37 21.98
N PRO A 30 -0.13 19.25 23.31
CA PRO A 30 0.04 18.02 24.08
C PRO A 30 -1.16 17.06 23.94
N SER A 31 -0.87 15.76 24.02
CA SER A 31 -1.89 14.69 24.01
C SER A 31 -1.47 13.54 24.93
N PRO A 32 -2.16 13.29 26.05
CA PRO A 32 -3.26 14.07 26.64
C PRO A 32 -2.80 15.42 27.21
N PHE A 33 -3.73 16.29 27.64
CA PHE A 33 -3.41 17.59 28.25
C PHE A 33 -4.08 17.77 29.62
N GLU A 34 -3.47 18.61 30.46
CA GLU A 34 -4.03 19.06 31.75
C GLU A 34 -4.02 20.58 31.75
N ALA A 35 -5.12 21.20 32.20
CA ALA A 35 -5.23 22.66 32.26
C ALA A 35 -6.04 23.10 33.49
N LYS A 36 -5.92 24.36 33.87
CA LYS A 36 -6.77 25.01 34.88
C LYS A 36 -7.82 25.89 34.23
N VAL A 37 -8.93 26.13 34.93
CA VAL A 37 -9.96 27.09 34.50
C VAL A 37 -9.33 28.48 34.35
N LYS A 38 -9.58 29.12 33.20
CA LYS A 38 -8.98 30.38 32.71
C LYS A 38 -7.49 30.31 32.34
N GLU A 39 -6.86 29.15 32.42
CA GLU A 39 -5.50 28.96 31.91
C GLU A 39 -5.48 28.93 30.39
N VAL A 40 -4.46 29.56 29.81
CA VAL A 40 -4.22 29.58 28.37
C VAL A 40 -3.16 28.53 28.04
N LEU A 41 -3.57 27.42 27.44
CA LEU A 41 -2.68 26.35 27.00
C LEU A 41 -2.31 26.55 25.52
N THR A 42 -1.04 26.31 25.18
CA THR A 42 -0.56 26.35 23.80
C THR A 42 -0.60 24.93 23.23
N PHE A 43 -1.28 24.76 22.09
CA PHE A 43 -1.33 23.53 21.32
C PHE A 43 -0.48 23.67 20.07
N ARG A 44 0.24 22.60 19.74
CA ARG A 44 1.05 22.46 18.53
C ARG A 44 0.43 21.41 17.63
N LEU A 45 -0.08 21.85 16.49
CA LEU A 45 -0.57 20.98 15.42
C LEU A 45 0.52 20.85 14.35
N GLU A 46 1.00 19.63 14.16
CA GLU A 46 1.96 19.30 13.12
C GLU A 46 1.24 18.64 11.95
N ARG A 47 1.56 19.11 10.75
CA ARG A 47 1.12 18.49 9.51
C ARG A 47 2.33 17.98 8.76
N TYR A 48 2.30 16.71 8.41
CA TYR A 48 3.32 16.07 7.59
C TYR A 48 2.80 16.02 6.15
N PRO A 49 3.31 16.91 5.26
CA PRO A 49 2.86 16.95 3.88
C PRO A 49 3.39 15.73 3.13
N THR A 50 2.49 15.05 2.45
CA THR A 50 2.77 13.86 1.63
C THR A 50 2.89 14.17 0.14
N HIS A 51 2.61 15.41 -0.26
CA HIS A 51 2.72 15.91 -1.64
C HIS A 51 3.52 17.22 -1.71
N ARG A 52 4.15 17.51 -2.85
CA ARG A 52 4.98 18.73 -3.06
C ARG A 52 4.21 20.06 -3.04
N ARG A 53 2.91 20.07 -3.34
CA ARG A 53 2.06 21.29 -3.29
C ARG A 53 0.67 20.91 -2.78
N CYS A 54 0.22 21.56 -1.71
CA CYS A 54 -1.18 21.49 -1.29
C CYS A 54 -2.00 22.44 -2.13
N VAL A 55 -3.14 21.97 -2.64
CA VAL A 55 -4.07 22.81 -3.42
C VAL A 55 -4.90 23.71 -2.49
N LEU A 56 -5.07 23.31 -1.22
CA LEU A 56 -5.83 24.07 -0.24
C LEU A 56 -4.91 24.94 0.65
N PRO A 57 -5.29 26.19 0.93
CA PRO A 57 -4.65 27.03 1.94
C PRO A 57 -4.60 26.28 3.28
N VAL A 58 -3.49 26.40 4.02
CA VAL A 58 -3.34 25.69 5.30
C VAL A 58 -4.32 26.24 6.35
N GLU A 59 -4.81 27.44 6.12
CA GLU A 59 -5.74 28.24 6.92
C GLU A 59 -7.16 27.66 6.98
N GLU A 60 -7.53 26.71 6.11
CA GLU A 60 -8.85 26.07 6.11
C GLU A 60 -9.02 24.98 7.19
N THR A 61 -8.01 24.78 8.04
CA THR A 61 -8.08 23.81 9.14
C THR A 61 -9.02 24.33 10.23
N LYS A 62 -10.12 23.62 10.49
CA LYS A 62 -11.12 23.99 11.49
C LYS A 62 -10.74 23.41 12.85
N ILE A 63 -10.50 24.29 13.83
CA ILE A 63 -10.22 23.91 15.22
C ILE A 63 -11.51 24.03 16.03
N THR A 64 -11.94 22.93 16.64
CA THR A 64 -13.10 22.86 17.55
C THR A 64 -12.63 22.51 18.95
N VAL A 65 -13.02 23.30 19.93
CA VAL A 65 -12.67 23.10 21.34
C VAL A 65 -13.96 22.93 22.14
N SER A 66 -14.01 21.95 23.05
CA SER A 66 -15.07 21.87 24.04
C SER A 66 -14.67 22.60 25.32
N LYS A 67 -15.63 23.28 25.98
CA LYS A 67 -15.43 23.95 27.29
C LYS A 67 -14.34 25.04 27.30
N GLY A 68 -14.04 25.59 26.13
CA GLY A 68 -13.02 26.62 25.98
C GLY A 68 -13.14 27.34 24.65
N THR A 69 -12.35 28.40 24.53
CA THR A 69 -12.31 29.28 23.36
C THR A 69 -10.88 29.39 22.82
N VAL A 70 -10.73 29.42 21.49
CA VAL A 70 -9.45 29.68 20.84
C VAL A 70 -9.18 31.18 20.97
N VAL A 71 -8.16 31.55 21.75
CA VAL A 71 -7.79 32.95 22.02
C VAL A 71 -6.85 33.49 20.96
N ASP A 72 -5.98 32.62 20.45
CA ASP A 72 -5.03 32.92 19.39
C ASP A 72 -5.05 31.77 18.38
N PRO A 73 -5.58 31.97 17.16
CA PRO A 73 -5.63 30.93 16.14
C PRO A 73 -4.23 30.58 15.59
N GLY A 74 -3.21 31.42 15.86
CA GLY A 74 -1.86 31.19 15.39
C GLY A 74 -1.68 31.44 13.89
N THR A 75 -0.44 31.29 13.43
CA THR A 75 -0.09 31.29 12.01
C THR A 75 0.70 30.04 11.67
N TRP A 76 0.44 29.49 10.49
CA TRP A 76 1.19 28.35 9.98
C TRP A 76 2.62 28.77 9.67
N LYS A 77 3.58 27.98 10.15
CA LYS A 77 4.97 28.02 9.71
C LYS A 77 5.17 26.85 8.75
N GLU A 78 5.34 27.18 7.47
CA GLU A 78 5.60 26.18 6.43
C GLU A 78 6.96 25.51 6.68
N GLY A 79 6.98 24.17 6.59
CA GLY A 79 8.16 23.39 6.94
C GLY A 79 7.98 21.89 6.69
N ASN A 80 8.88 21.08 7.26
CA ASN A 80 8.71 19.63 7.31
C ASN A 80 8.97 19.12 8.74
N PRO A 81 7.94 19.05 9.59
CA PRO A 81 6.51 19.27 9.31
C PRO A 81 6.11 20.76 9.20
N ASP A 82 4.95 21.04 8.58
CA ASP A 82 4.25 22.32 8.75
C ASP A 82 3.75 22.39 10.20
N VAL A 83 3.90 23.55 10.85
CA VAL A 83 3.56 23.71 12.27
C VAL A 83 2.59 24.86 12.47
N LEU A 84 1.48 24.60 13.18
CA LEU A 84 0.56 25.60 13.71
C LEU A 84 0.61 25.59 15.23
N GLU A 85 0.93 26.73 15.83
CA GLU A 85 0.86 26.94 17.27
C GLU A 85 -0.33 27.83 17.57
N PHE A 86 -1.35 27.30 18.25
CA PHE A 86 -2.56 28.03 18.61
C PHE A 86 -2.81 27.94 20.11
N LYS A 87 -3.51 28.92 20.68
CA LYS A 87 -3.76 29.01 22.12
C LYS A 87 -5.23 28.88 22.44
N VAL A 88 -5.52 28.05 23.44
CA VAL A 88 -6.87 27.75 23.90
C VAL A 88 -6.99 28.13 25.36
N ARG A 89 -8.06 28.85 25.72
CA ARG A 89 -8.43 29.12 27.11
C ARG A 89 -9.63 28.25 27.47
N PHE A 90 -9.53 27.49 28.54
CA PHE A 90 -10.65 26.69 29.05
C PHE A 90 -11.46 27.50 30.06
N ASP A 91 -12.77 27.57 29.87
CA ASP A 91 -13.67 28.40 30.66
C ASP A 91 -14.45 27.56 31.71
N GLU A 92 -14.55 26.24 31.51
CA GLU A 92 -15.27 25.31 32.39
C GLU A 92 -14.41 24.10 32.80
N ALA A 93 -14.65 23.56 34.01
CA ALA A 93 -13.95 22.39 34.53
C ALA A 93 -14.50 21.05 33.96
N GLY A 94 -13.69 20.00 34.07
CA GLY A 94 -14.00 18.63 33.68
C GLY A 94 -13.29 18.17 32.40
N GLU A 95 -13.77 17.07 31.82
CA GLU A 95 -13.20 16.52 30.58
C GLU A 95 -13.45 17.49 29.40
N ALA A 96 -12.39 17.76 28.65
CA ALA A 96 -12.40 18.60 27.46
C ALA A 96 -11.62 17.95 26.31
N PHE A 97 -11.99 18.27 25.07
CA PHE A 97 -11.28 17.86 23.86
C PHE A 97 -10.94 19.07 22.98
N VAL A 98 -9.86 18.91 22.24
CA VAL A 98 -9.46 19.79 21.14
C VAL A 98 -9.39 18.95 19.88
N ARG A 99 -10.15 19.34 18.87
CA ARG A 99 -10.27 18.65 17.60
C ARG A 99 -9.84 19.57 16.45
N ALA A 100 -8.99 19.08 15.56
CA ALA A 100 -8.69 19.72 14.30
C ALA A 100 -9.25 18.88 13.15
N GLU A 101 -10.05 19.51 12.29
CA GLU A 101 -10.69 18.90 11.13
C GLU A 101 -10.25 19.64 9.87
N ARG A 102 -9.96 18.90 8.80
CA ARG A 102 -9.68 19.47 7.49
C ARG A 102 -10.24 18.58 6.41
N GLU A 103 -10.93 19.20 5.45
CA GLU A 103 -11.40 18.48 4.26
C GLU A 103 -10.28 18.44 3.22
N CYS A 104 -9.94 17.24 2.74
CA CYS A 104 -8.96 17.03 1.69
C CYS A 104 -9.66 16.48 0.45
N PRO A 105 -9.53 17.13 -0.74
CA PRO A 105 -10.13 16.63 -1.98
C PRO A 105 -9.65 15.23 -2.38
N ARG A 106 -8.48 14.81 -1.86
CA ARG A 106 -7.84 13.52 -2.19
C ARG A 106 -8.10 12.42 -1.19
N GLU A 107 -8.24 12.77 0.09
CA GLU A 107 -8.23 11.83 1.23
C GLU A 107 -9.48 11.94 2.10
N GLY A 108 -10.40 12.85 1.76
CA GLY A 108 -11.61 13.11 2.53
C GLY A 108 -11.34 13.91 3.80
N LEU A 109 -12.23 13.78 4.79
CA LEU A 109 -12.14 14.50 6.06
C LEU A 109 -11.03 13.91 6.94
N ILE A 110 -9.99 14.69 7.20
CA ILE A 110 -8.90 14.36 8.11
C ILE A 110 -9.24 14.94 9.48
N VAL A 111 -9.29 14.10 10.52
CA VAL A 111 -9.63 14.50 11.88
C VAL A 111 -8.56 14.03 12.86
N VAL A 112 -8.10 14.93 13.72
CA VAL A 112 -7.27 14.60 14.89
C VAL A 112 -7.89 15.22 16.15
N GLU A 113 -7.98 14.44 17.23
CA GLU A 113 -8.57 14.86 18.49
C GLU A 113 -7.64 14.50 19.65
N THR A 114 -7.47 15.44 20.59
CA THR A 114 -6.81 15.20 21.87
C THR A 114 -7.77 15.48 23.01
N LYS A 115 -7.67 14.71 24.09
CA LYS A 115 -8.51 14.82 25.30
C LYS A 115 -7.66 15.17 26.51
N GLY A 116 -8.28 15.88 27.45
CA GLY A 116 -7.63 16.35 28.66
C GLY A 116 -8.60 16.72 29.77
N THR A 117 -8.07 17.03 30.94
CA THR A 117 -8.83 17.40 32.14
C THR A 117 -8.58 18.85 32.53
N VAL A 118 -9.66 19.60 32.79
CA VAL A 118 -9.61 20.99 33.27
C VAL A 118 -9.99 21.05 34.74
N THR A 119 -9.11 21.58 35.60
CA THR A 119 -9.30 21.69 37.06
C THR A 119 -9.57 23.14 37.50
N GLU A 120 -10.32 23.36 38.58
CA GLU A 120 -10.63 24.71 39.06
C GLU A 120 -9.39 25.40 39.66
N ALA A 121 -9.20 26.69 39.36
CA ALA A 121 -8.10 27.49 39.89
C ALA A 121 -8.40 27.91 41.35
N THR A 122 -7.79 27.24 42.32
CA THR A 122 -7.87 27.63 43.75
C THR A 122 -7.02 28.89 44.01
N SER A 123 -7.62 29.98 44.49
CA SER A 123 -6.90 31.21 44.86
C SER A 123 -6.28 31.14 46.26
N SER A 124 -4.94 31.13 46.29
CA SER A 124 -3.98 31.55 47.34
C SER A 124 -4.13 31.08 48.81
N GLN A 125 -3.10 30.40 49.34
CA GLN A 125 -2.19 30.99 50.34
C GLN A 125 -0.93 30.13 50.52
N ALA A 126 0.21 30.80 50.70
CA ALA A 126 1.50 30.19 51.01
C ALA A 126 1.53 29.65 52.45
N SER A 127 1.96 28.41 52.66
CA SER A 127 2.71 27.99 53.85
C SER A 127 3.45 26.67 53.63
N THR A 128 4.77 26.76 53.81
CA THR A 128 5.79 25.78 54.20
C THR A 128 5.47 24.28 54.33
N LEU A 129 6.31 23.49 53.64
CA LEU A 129 7.00 22.25 54.08
C LEU A 129 6.18 21.13 54.75
N LYS A 130 5.99 20.01 54.04
CA LYS A 130 6.67 18.73 54.38
C LYS A 130 6.44 17.66 53.31
N ALA A 131 7.50 16.88 53.06
CA ALA A 131 7.49 15.62 52.34
C ALA A 131 6.76 14.53 53.15
N GLU A 132 6.08 13.61 52.47
CA GLU A 132 5.95 12.15 52.68
C GLU A 132 4.85 11.66 51.71
N GLU A 133 5.15 10.87 50.67
CA GLU A 133 5.01 9.40 50.58
C GLU A 133 3.91 9.00 49.56
N LEU A 134 4.28 8.17 48.56
CA LEU A 134 3.32 7.35 47.79
C LEU A 134 2.72 6.32 48.75
N PRO A 135 1.40 5.99 48.71
CA PRO A 135 1.00 4.84 47.87
C PRO A 135 -0.48 4.74 47.42
N LYS A 136 -0.65 3.93 46.36
CA LYS A 136 -1.74 2.96 46.03
C LYS A 136 -3.18 3.42 45.72
N GLU A 137 -3.59 2.97 44.53
CA GLU A 137 -4.95 2.63 44.06
C GLU A 137 -5.79 1.86 45.11
N PRO A 138 -7.11 2.12 45.21
CA PRO A 138 -8.06 1.06 44.84
C PRO A 138 -9.42 1.50 44.26
N GLU A 139 -9.97 0.54 43.50
CA GLU A 139 -11.35 0.18 43.11
C GLU A 139 -12.60 1.01 43.53
N ALA A 140 -13.56 1.04 42.58
CA ALA A 140 -14.95 1.51 42.69
C ALA A 140 -15.79 0.70 43.72
N PRO A 141 -16.96 1.18 44.22
CA PRO A 141 -18.21 1.06 43.44
C PRO A 141 -19.39 2.05 43.73
N SER A 142 -20.37 2.00 42.83
CA SER A 142 -21.84 2.05 43.03
C SER A 142 -22.65 3.38 43.13
N THR A 143 -23.48 3.55 42.07
CA THR A 143 -24.93 3.87 42.04
C THR A 143 -25.47 5.20 42.60
N VAL A 144 -26.24 5.96 41.78
CA VAL A 144 -27.73 6.00 41.80
C VAL A 144 -28.28 7.12 40.87
N ALA A 145 -29.32 6.72 40.11
CA ALA A 145 -30.45 7.46 39.51
C ALA A 145 -30.28 8.56 38.43
N THR A 146 -30.78 8.19 37.25
CA THR A 146 -31.30 9.00 36.14
C THR A 146 -32.44 9.94 36.55
N PRO A 147 -32.68 11.02 35.78
CA PRO A 147 -33.95 11.09 35.05
C PRO A 147 -33.74 11.31 33.56
N ALA A 148 -34.60 10.67 32.78
CA ALA A 148 -34.58 10.63 31.33
C ALA A 148 -34.74 12.04 30.72
N THR A 149 -33.84 12.42 29.82
CA THR A 149 -34.15 13.33 28.73
C THR A 149 -33.47 12.80 27.47
N SER A 150 -34.30 12.51 26.49
CA SER A 150 -34.00 11.90 25.20
C SER A 150 -32.86 12.59 24.46
N LEU A 151 -31.75 11.87 24.23
CA LEU A 151 -30.88 12.12 23.09
C LEU A 151 -30.54 10.77 22.43
N THR A 152 -31.08 10.63 21.24
CA THR A 152 -30.85 9.56 20.28
C THR A 152 -29.36 9.31 20.01
N HIS A 153 -28.82 8.16 20.46
CA HIS A 153 -27.95 7.38 19.59
C HIS A 153 -28.86 6.61 18.61
N PRO A 154 -28.46 6.26 17.36
CA PRO A 154 -27.11 6.22 16.80
C PRO A 154 -26.99 6.80 15.37
N LYS A 155 -25.75 7.07 14.93
CA LYS A 155 -25.27 6.51 13.66
C LYS A 155 -23.76 6.47 13.72
N GLU A 156 -23.24 5.24 13.78
CA GLU A 156 -21.94 4.90 13.25
C GLU A 156 -21.72 5.71 11.98
N SER A 157 -20.62 6.46 11.91
CA SER A 157 -20.11 6.96 10.64
C SER A 157 -19.60 5.74 9.87
N THR A 158 -20.54 4.97 9.31
CA THR A 158 -20.29 4.10 8.17
C THR A 158 -19.68 5.01 7.11
N VAL A 159 -18.35 4.95 6.97
CA VAL A 159 -17.69 5.38 5.74
C VAL A 159 -18.42 4.64 4.63
N SER A 160 -19.28 5.36 3.91
CA SER A 160 -20.17 4.74 2.95
C SER A 160 -19.31 4.02 1.92
N ILE A 161 -19.56 2.73 1.73
CA ILE A 161 -18.89 1.87 0.74
C ILE A 161 -18.86 2.55 -0.65
N THR A 162 -19.84 3.41 -0.94
CA THR A 162 -19.90 4.23 -2.16
C THR A 162 -18.75 5.22 -2.33
N HIS A 163 -18.19 5.80 -1.26
CA HIS A 163 -17.02 6.69 -1.36
C HIS A 163 -15.72 5.92 -1.60
N ILE A 164 -15.60 4.71 -1.04
CA ILE A 164 -14.43 3.84 -1.24
C ILE A 164 -14.39 3.35 -2.70
N VAL A 165 -15.54 2.89 -3.23
CA VAL A 165 -15.68 2.42 -4.62
C VAL A 165 -15.70 3.58 -5.63
N GLY A 166 -16.08 4.79 -5.21
CA GLY A 166 -16.15 5.97 -6.06
C GLY A 166 -14.82 6.69 -6.33
N SER A 167 -13.73 6.32 -5.66
CA SER A 167 -12.44 6.98 -5.87
C SER A 167 -11.91 6.71 -7.29
N ILE A 168 -11.50 7.77 -7.98
CA ILE A 168 -10.95 7.71 -9.35
C ILE A 168 -9.79 6.70 -9.44
N ASN A 169 -8.98 6.63 -8.38
CA ASN A 169 -7.82 5.74 -8.27
C ASN A 169 -8.22 4.26 -8.29
N LEU A 170 -9.28 3.90 -7.57
CA LEU A 170 -9.75 2.52 -7.50
C LEU A 170 -10.44 2.11 -8.80
N ASN A 171 -11.22 3.02 -9.42
CA ASN A 171 -11.83 2.79 -10.73
C ASN A 171 -10.78 2.55 -11.81
N LEU A 172 -9.71 3.37 -11.84
CA LEU A 172 -8.62 3.18 -12.79
C LEU A 172 -7.94 1.82 -12.57
N TRP A 173 -7.69 1.44 -11.33
CA TRP A 173 -7.13 0.14 -11.00
C TRP A 173 -8.00 -1.02 -11.53
N TYR A 174 -9.33 -0.97 -11.34
CA TYR A 174 -10.24 -1.99 -11.88
C TYR A 174 -10.29 -2.03 -13.40
N VAL A 175 -10.19 -0.87 -14.08
CA VAL A 175 -10.15 -0.82 -15.55
C VAL A 175 -8.90 -1.52 -16.08
N PHE A 176 -7.72 -1.24 -15.51
CA PHE A 176 -6.49 -1.95 -15.87
C PHE A 176 -6.60 -3.45 -15.58
N PHE A 177 -7.24 -3.79 -14.46
CA PHE A 177 -7.44 -5.17 -14.08
C PHE A 177 -8.31 -5.93 -15.09
N ALA A 178 -9.48 -5.38 -15.42
CA ALA A 178 -10.40 -5.92 -16.42
C ALA A 178 -9.72 -6.03 -17.79
N ALA A 179 -9.01 -4.99 -18.22
CA ALA A 179 -8.25 -5.01 -19.47
C ALA A 179 -7.21 -6.14 -19.49
N GLY A 180 -6.46 -6.33 -18.40
CA GLY A 180 -5.48 -7.42 -18.28
C GLY A 180 -6.09 -8.81 -18.37
N VAL A 181 -7.23 -9.04 -17.68
CA VAL A 181 -7.95 -10.31 -17.74
C VAL A 181 -8.56 -10.55 -19.12
N ILE A 182 -9.20 -9.55 -19.73
CA ILE A 182 -9.77 -9.65 -21.08
C ILE A 182 -8.67 -9.98 -22.09
N MET A 183 -7.55 -9.25 -22.08
CA MET A 183 -6.44 -9.52 -23.01
C MET A 183 -5.83 -10.91 -22.79
N PHE A 184 -5.73 -11.38 -21.55
CA PHE A 184 -5.30 -12.74 -21.23
C PHE A 184 -6.25 -13.79 -21.81
N LEU A 185 -7.57 -13.64 -21.58
CA LEU A 185 -8.59 -14.56 -22.07
C LEU A 185 -8.71 -14.57 -23.59
N SER A 186 -8.58 -13.40 -24.22
CA SER A 186 -8.54 -13.25 -25.68
C SER A 186 -7.20 -13.69 -26.29
N ASN A 187 -6.25 -14.19 -25.49
CA ASN A 187 -4.93 -14.63 -25.93
C ASN A 187 -4.14 -13.55 -26.71
N LEU A 188 -4.35 -12.28 -26.35
CA LEU A 188 -3.77 -11.09 -26.97
C LEU A 188 -2.42 -10.73 -26.31
N SER A 189 -1.54 -11.72 -26.22
CA SER A 189 -0.23 -11.63 -25.57
C SER A 189 0.71 -10.56 -26.16
N SER A 190 0.51 -10.15 -27.42
CA SER A 190 1.23 -9.03 -28.05
C SER A 190 1.00 -7.69 -27.33
N TYR A 191 -0.18 -7.50 -26.70
CA TYR A 191 -0.54 -6.26 -26.00
C TYR A 191 -0.08 -6.22 -24.54
N ARG A 192 0.48 -7.34 -24.03
CA ARG A 192 0.98 -7.44 -22.66
C ARG A 192 2.03 -6.37 -22.34
N LYS A 193 3.03 -6.18 -23.21
CA LYS A 193 4.14 -5.23 -22.97
C LYS A 193 3.64 -3.77 -22.96
N PRO A 194 2.82 -3.33 -23.93
CA PRO A 194 2.14 -2.03 -23.86
C PRO A 194 1.32 -1.83 -22.57
N LEU A 195 0.54 -2.84 -22.17
CA LEU A 195 -0.27 -2.76 -20.95
C LEU A 195 0.59 -2.63 -19.70
N LEU A 196 1.68 -3.39 -19.59
CA LEU A 196 2.62 -3.29 -18.48
C LEU A 196 3.30 -1.91 -18.46
N PHE A 197 3.70 -1.36 -19.61
CA PHE A 197 4.23 0.00 -19.68
C PHE A 197 3.20 1.03 -19.19
N LEU A 198 1.97 0.92 -19.66
CA LEU A 198 0.86 1.77 -19.22
C LEU A 198 0.61 1.64 -17.71
N SER A 199 0.71 0.43 -17.15
CA SER A 199 0.55 0.22 -15.71
C SER A 199 1.64 0.90 -14.87
N VAL A 200 2.88 0.97 -15.36
CA VAL A 200 3.99 1.67 -14.69
C VAL A 200 3.74 3.18 -14.67
N VAL A 201 3.28 3.73 -15.78
CA VAL A 201 3.00 5.18 -15.89
C VAL A 201 1.79 5.55 -15.03
N PHE A 202 0.67 4.86 -15.19
CA PHE A 202 -0.59 5.24 -14.55
C PHE A 202 -0.70 4.70 -13.11
N LEU A 203 -0.62 3.38 -12.90
CA LEU A 203 -0.77 2.82 -11.56
C LEU A 203 0.48 3.04 -10.68
N GLY A 204 1.65 3.14 -11.32
CA GLY A 204 2.90 3.46 -10.64
C GLY A 204 3.04 4.96 -10.37
N PHE A 205 3.52 5.72 -11.34
CA PHE A 205 3.89 7.12 -11.14
C PHE A 205 2.72 8.09 -10.95
N PHE A 206 1.61 7.91 -11.68
CA PHE A 206 0.47 8.81 -11.59
C PHE A 206 -0.33 8.61 -10.30
N LEU A 207 -0.55 7.36 -9.88
CA LEU A 207 -1.24 7.04 -8.62
C LEU A 207 -0.30 6.91 -7.40
N GLY A 208 1.02 7.07 -7.57
CA GLY A 208 2.01 6.91 -6.50
C GLY A 208 2.02 5.50 -5.89
N GLY A 209 1.65 4.47 -6.64
CA GLY A 209 1.53 3.10 -6.13
C GLY A 209 0.34 2.87 -5.18
N CYS A 210 -0.68 3.72 -5.19
CA CYS A 210 -1.96 3.47 -4.50
C CYS A 210 -3.05 3.02 -5.49
N PRO A 211 -3.83 1.97 -5.21
CA PRO A 211 -3.76 1.08 -4.06
C PRO A 211 -2.56 0.11 -4.13
N GLU A 212 -1.99 -0.23 -2.96
CA GLU A 212 -0.84 -1.13 -2.80
C GLU A 212 -1.31 -2.57 -2.46
N PRO A 213 -1.46 -3.49 -3.43
CA PRO A 213 -2.08 -4.78 -3.17
C PRO A 213 -1.16 -5.74 -2.40
N VAL A 214 0.12 -5.40 -2.23
CA VAL A 214 1.10 -6.25 -1.54
C VAL A 214 1.01 -6.04 -0.03
N GLY A 215 0.91 -4.80 0.43
CA GLY A 215 0.74 -4.47 1.85
C GLY A 215 -0.68 -4.62 2.39
N THR A 216 -1.71 -4.77 1.55
CA THR A 216 -3.13 -4.92 1.98
C THR A 216 -3.36 -6.08 2.94
N ILE A 217 -2.62 -7.19 2.81
CA ILE A 217 -2.73 -8.28 3.77
C ILE A 217 -2.29 -7.87 5.18
N PHE A 218 -1.27 -7.02 5.31
CA PHE A 218 -0.80 -6.57 6.62
C PHE A 218 -1.72 -5.50 7.21
N TYR A 219 -2.39 -4.70 6.37
CA TYR A 219 -3.46 -3.83 6.85
C TYR A 219 -4.62 -4.61 7.48
N LEU A 220 -4.95 -5.81 6.97
CA LEU A 220 -5.95 -6.70 7.60
C LEU A 220 -5.55 -7.19 8.99
N LEU A 221 -4.25 -7.33 9.25
CA LEU A 221 -3.72 -7.72 10.57
C LEU A 221 -3.50 -6.53 11.51
N SER A 222 -3.53 -5.30 10.97
CA SER A 222 -3.39 -4.09 11.77
C SER A 222 -4.65 -3.80 12.59
N ARG A 223 -4.54 -3.10 13.72
CA ARG A 223 -5.69 -2.81 14.59
C ARG A 223 -6.57 -1.64 14.09
N ASN A 224 -6.29 -1.15 12.88
CA ASN A 224 -6.96 0.00 12.31
C ASN A 224 -8.29 -0.41 11.64
N ARG A 225 -9.41 -0.16 12.34
CA ARG A 225 -10.76 -0.55 11.88
C ARG A 225 -11.24 0.21 10.65
N GLU A 226 -10.79 1.46 10.46
CA GLU A 226 -11.20 2.30 9.34
C GLU A 226 -10.68 1.77 7.99
N LEU A 227 -9.47 1.18 8.00
CA LEU A 227 -8.84 0.64 6.80
C LEU A 227 -9.18 -0.83 6.53
N PHE A 228 -9.83 -1.50 7.47
CA PHE A 228 -10.08 -2.95 7.40
C PHE A 228 -10.90 -3.34 6.17
N TRP A 229 -12.03 -2.66 5.92
CA TRP A 229 -12.91 -2.97 4.79
C TRP A 229 -12.24 -2.70 3.44
N THR A 230 -11.53 -1.58 3.32
CA THR A 230 -10.78 -1.24 2.11
C THR A 230 -9.67 -2.25 1.85
N ALA A 231 -8.90 -2.62 2.89
CA ALA A 231 -7.87 -3.65 2.80
C ALA A 231 -8.45 -5.01 2.41
N LEU A 232 -9.63 -5.36 2.95
CA LEU A 232 -10.32 -6.61 2.64
C LEU A 232 -10.72 -6.69 1.17
N ILE A 233 -11.32 -5.64 0.63
CA ILE A 233 -11.72 -5.58 -0.78
C ILE A 233 -10.49 -5.65 -1.70
N LEU A 234 -9.48 -4.83 -1.42
CA LEU A 234 -8.23 -4.79 -2.20
C LEU A 234 -7.42 -6.07 -2.13
N PHE A 235 -7.56 -6.85 -1.06
CA PHE A 235 -6.93 -8.15 -0.93
C PHE A 235 -7.76 -9.26 -1.58
N ALA A 236 -9.06 -9.30 -1.31
CA ALA A 236 -9.96 -10.37 -1.74
C ALA A 236 -10.11 -10.40 -3.26
N ILE A 237 -10.15 -9.25 -3.95
CA ILE A 237 -10.34 -9.21 -5.40
C ILE A 237 -9.16 -9.85 -6.15
N PRO A 238 -7.89 -9.45 -5.97
CA PRO A 238 -6.75 -10.14 -6.58
C PRO A 238 -6.69 -11.63 -6.25
N VAL A 239 -7.04 -12.02 -5.01
CA VAL A 239 -6.98 -13.42 -4.56
C VAL A 239 -8.06 -14.27 -5.22
N THR A 240 -9.31 -13.80 -5.25
CA THR A 240 -10.42 -14.51 -5.91
C THR A 240 -10.18 -14.63 -7.41
N ILE A 241 -9.67 -13.57 -8.05
CA ILE A 241 -9.30 -13.63 -9.47
C ILE A 241 -8.11 -14.58 -9.65
N SER A 242 -7.13 -14.58 -8.75
CA SER A 242 -6.02 -15.53 -8.81
C SER A 242 -6.47 -16.98 -8.68
N PHE A 243 -7.60 -17.23 -7.99
CA PHE A 243 -8.18 -18.55 -7.90
C PHE A 243 -8.85 -18.98 -9.22
N ILE A 244 -9.34 -18.06 -10.05
CA ILE A 244 -10.01 -18.39 -11.33
C ILE A 244 -8.99 -18.40 -12.48
N TRP A 245 -8.22 -17.32 -12.63
CA TRP A 245 -7.32 -17.09 -13.76
C TRP A 245 -5.84 -17.27 -13.43
N GLY A 246 -5.49 -17.62 -12.19
CA GLY A 246 -4.10 -17.71 -11.76
C GLY A 246 -3.48 -16.32 -11.58
N ARG A 247 -2.15 -16.23 -11.61
CA ARG A 247 -1.39 -15.01 -11.31
C ARG A 247 -1.37 -13.95 -12.42
N VAL A 248 -2.51 -13.73 -13.09
CA VAL A 248 -2.66 -12.76 -14.20
C VAL A 248 -2.32 -11.35 -13.73
N PHE A 249 -2.69 -10.96 -12.51
CA PHE A 249 -2.31 -9.66 -11.93
C PHE A 249 -0.80 -9.41 -12.02
N CYS A 250 0.00 -10.38 -11.57
CA CYS A 250 1.46 -10.29 -11.61
C CYS A 250 2.00 -10.23 -13.05
N GLY A 251 1.38 -10.96 -13.99
CA GLY A 251 1.83 -11.07 -15.38
C GLY A 251 1.46 -9.90 -16.30
N TRP A 252 0.35 -9.21 -16.01
CA TRP A 252 -0.29 -8.27 -16.93
C TRP A 252 -0.50 -6.86 -16.37
N ILE A 253 -0.57 -6.70 -15.03
CA ILE A 253 -0.99 -5.44 -14.40
C ILE A 253 0.07 -4.90 -13.42
N CYS A 254 0.81 -5.77 -12.74
CA CYS A 254 1.73 -5.36 -11.66
C CYS A 254 2.86 -4.44 -12.17
N PRO A 255 2.93 -3.17 -11.72
CA PRO A 255 3.92 -2.23 -12.23
C PRO A 255 5.33 -2.51 -11.68
N LEU A 256 5.45 -2.98 -10.43
CA LEU A 256 6.75 -3.39 -9.87
C LEU A 256 7.37 -4.52 -10.69
N GLY A 257 6.54 -5.48 -11.08
CA GLY A 257 6.96 -6.60 -11.90
C GLY A 257 7.36 -6.16 -13.31
N ALA A 258 6.64 -5.19 -13.87
CA ALA A 258 6.97 -4.59 -15.17
C ALA A 258 8.34 -3.90 -15.15
N VAL A 259 8.64 -3.11 -14.11
CA VAL A 259 9.94 -2.43 -13.98
C VAL A 259 11.08 -3.44 -13.88
N GLN A 260 10.96 -4.46 -13.02
CA GLN A 260 12.00 -5.50 -12.88
C GLN A 260 12.21 -6.27 -14.19
N GLU A 261 11.14 -6.59 -14.91
CA GLU A 261 11.23 -7.29 -16.19
C GLU A 261 11.79 -6.41 -17.31
N LEU A 262 11.52 -5.10 -17.28
CA LEU A 262 12.11 -4.13 -18.20
C LEU A 262 13.61 -3.99 -17.96
N MET A 263 14.04 -3.88 -16.69
CA MET A 263 15.44 -3.81 -16.31
C MET A 263 16.24 -5.02 -16.79
N HIS A 264 15.70 -6.23 -16.57
CA HIS A 264 16.32 -7.46 -17.04
C HIS A 264 16.50 -7.48 -18.57
N ARG A 265 15.52 -6.95 -19.32
CA ARG A 265 15.58 -6.88 -20.79
C ARG A 265 16.44 -5.74 -21.33
N ALA A 266 16.65 -4.68 -20.55
CA ALA A 266 17.42 -3.52 -20.96
C ALA A 266 18.91 -3.83 -21.15
N GLN A 267 19.41 -4.93 -20.56
CA GLN A 267 20.83 -5.29 -20.61
C GLN A 267 21.06 -6.66 -21.25
N PRO A 268 20.86 -6.80 -22.58
CA PRO A 268 20.98 -8.08 -23.28
C PRO A 268 22.37 -8.72 -23.18
N HIS A 269 23.43 -7.93 -23.00
CA HIS A 269 24.81 -8.42 -22.86
C HIS A 269 25.12 -9.12 -21.52
N LEU A 270 24.39 -8.80 -20.44
CA LEU A 270 24.47 -9.53 -19.17
C LEU A 270 23.48 -10.70 -19.11
N ASN A 271 22.62 -10.82 -20.13
CA ASN A 271 21.52 -11.78 -20.19
C ASN A 271 21.97 -13.20 -20.64
N CYS A 272 23.29 -13.44 -20.68
CA CYS A 272 23.88 -14.77 -20.87
C CYS A 272 23.87 -15.60 -19.57
N TYR A 273 23.45 -15.02 -18.44
CA TYR A 273 23.37 -15.74 -17.17
C TYR A 273 22.16 -16.69 -17.16
N HIS A 274 22.43 -18.00 -17.12
CA HIS A 274 21.42 -19.06 -17.12
C HIS A 274 20.74 -19.21 -15.74
N GLY A 275 19.97 -18.21 -15.31
CA GLY A 275 19.20 -18.25 -14.06
C GLY A 275 20.04 -18.59 -12.81
N LEU A 276 19.38 -18.84 -11.68
CA LEU A 276 20.09 -19.42 -10.53
C LEU A 276 20.15 -20.94 -10.63
N PRO A 277 21.23 -21.56 -10.16
CA PRO A 277 21.30 -23.00 -10.10
C PRO A 277 20.18 -23.54 -9.19
N PRO A 278 19.61 -24.73 -9.49
CA PRO A 278 18.40 -25.23 -8.82
C PRO A 278 18.52 -25.35 -7.30
N TRP A 279 19.72 -25.57 -6.78
CA TRP A 279 19.99 -25.71 -5.35
C TRP A 279 19.86 -24.38 -4.57
N ILE A 280 20.04 -23.22 -5.23
CA ILE A 280 19.77 -21.90 -4.62
C ILE A 280 18.34 -21.44 -4.94
N ASP A 281 17.87 -21.62 -6.18
CA ASP A 281 16.55 -21.16 -6.60
C ASP A 281 15.41 -21.77 -5.76
N ARG A 282 15.49 -23.07 -5.46
CA ARG A 282 14.46 -23.80 -4.71
C ARG A 282 14.26 -23.26 -3.29
N PRO A 283 15.29 -23.18 -2.41
CA PRO A 283 15.12 -22.66 -1.06
C PRO A 283 14.75 -21.17 -1.07
N LEU A 284 15.33 -20.37 -1.97
CA LEU A 284 15.06 -18.94 -2.01
C LEU A 284 13.59 -18.64 -2.40
N LYS A 285 12.95 -19.49 -3.21
CA LYS A 285 11.50 -19.42 -3.49
C LYS A 285 10.60 -19.66 -2.28
N TRP A 286 11.13 -20.19 -1.17
CA TRP A 286 10.41 -20.31 0.10
C TRP A 286 10.61 -19.11 1.03
N ALA A 287 11.61 -18.25 0.78
CA ALA A 287 11.89 -17.07 1.59
C ALA A 287 10.69 -16.12 1.69
N LYS A 288 9.87 -16.00 0.64
CA LYS A 288 8.63 -15.18 0.65
C LYS A 288 7.62 -15.60 1.71
N PHE A 289 7.60 -16.89 2.10
CA PHE A 289 6.77 -17.33 3.24
C PHE A 289 7.36 -16.86 4.57
N ALA A 290 8.69 -16.91 4.72
CA ALA A 290 9.35 -16.35 5.89
C ALA A 290 9.09 -14.84 6.03
N VAL A 291 9.09 -14.10 4.92
CA VAL A 291 8.72 -12.67 4.89
C VAL A 291 7.24 -12.51 5.27
N LEU A 292 6.33 -13.28 4.65
CA LEU A 292 4.90 -13.21 4.95
C LEU A 292 4.60 -13.46 6.44
N PHE A 293 5.12 -14.54 7.01
CA PHE A 293 4.88 -14.89 8.42
C PHE A 293 5.65 -13.99 9.39
N GLY A 294 6.89 -13.64 9.06
CA GLY A 294 7.72 -12.77 9.90
C GLY A 294 7.16 -11.36 9.99
N VAL A 295 6.87 -10.72 8.85
CA VAL A 295 6.26 -9.39 8.80
C VAL A 295 4.83 -9.42 9.34
N GLY A 296 4.08 -10.50 9.07
CA GLY A 296 2.74 -10.69 9.62
C GLY A 296 2.74 -10.77 11.14
N TYR A 297 3.67 -11.52 11.74
CA TYR A 297 3.85 -11.60 13.19
C TYR A 297 4.24 -10.25 13.81
N LEU A 298 5.20 -9.54 13.19
CA LEU A 298 5.61 -8.22 13.67
C LEU A 298 4.49 -7.19 13.56
N THR A 299 3.72 -7.22 12.47
CA THR A 299 2.53 -6.37 12.27
C THR A 299 1.48 -6.65 13.33
N TRP A 300 1.22 -7.93 13.61
CA TRP A 300 0.28 -8.32 14.66
C TRP A 300 0.72 -7.85 16.05
N LYS A 301 2.02 -7.94 16.37
CA LYS A 301 2.58 -7.48 17.65
C LYS A 301 2.60 -5.96 17.78
N SER A 302 2.96 -5.25 16.72
CA SER A 302 3.11 -3.79 16.69
C SER A 302 1.76 -3.07 16.48
N ALA A 303 0.72 -3.79 16.06
CA ALA A 303 -0.59 -3.26 15.65
C ALA A 303 -0.52 -2.24 14.48
N THR A 304 0.64 -2.05 13.87
CA THR A 304 0.92 -1.13 12.75
C THR A 304 1.49 -1.91 11.56
N ASN A 305 1.20 -1.44 10.34
CA ASN A 305 1.70 -2.09 9.11
C ASN A 305 3.17 -1.74 8.85
N LEU A 306 4.06 -2.53 9.45
CA LEU A 306 5.51 -2.39 9.31
C LEU A 306 5.99 -2.55 7.86
N PHE A 307 5.28 -3.34 7.05
CA PHE A 307 5.69 -3.60 5.67
C PHE A 307 5.64 -2.34 4.80
N SER A 308 4.66 -1.47 5.05
CA SER A 308 4.40 -0.28 4.23
C SER A 308 5.57 0.72 4.18
N GLU A 309 6.48 0.69 5.16
CA GLU A 309 7.68 1.54 5.20
C GLU A 309 8.87 0.99 4.42
N TYR A 310 8.91 -0.34 4.23
CA TYR A 310 10.00 -1.06 3.58
C TYR A 310 9.60 -1.66 2.23
N GLU A 311 8.37 -1.41 1.77
CA GLU A 311 7.89 -1.92 0.50
C GLU A 311 8.58 -1.22 -0.69
N PRO A 312 9.29 -1.95 -1.58
CA PRO A 312 9.97 -1.35 -2.73
C PRO A 312 9.04 -0.66 -3.72
N PHE A 313 7.78 -1.09 -3.81
CA PHE A 313 6.78 -0.51 -4.70
C PHE A 313 6.51 0.95 -4.35
N LYS A 314 6.16 1.22 -3.09
CA LYS A 314 5.88 2.57 -2.60
C LYS A 314 7.10 3.47 -2.73
N VAL A 315 8.28 2.96 -2.37
CA VAL A 315 9.53 3.72 -2.47
C VAL A 315 9.87 4.06 -3.91
N LEU A 316 9.68 3.12 -4.84
CA LEU A 316 9.97 3.31 -6.27
C LEU A 316 9.08 4.37 -6.90
N PHE A 317 7.77 4.31 -6.65
CA PHE A 317 6.81 5.17 -7.35
C PHE A 317 6.59 6.53 -6.68
N ASN A 318 6.84 6.64 -5.38
CA ASN A 318 6.78 7.92 -4.67
C ASN A 318 8.13 8.62 -4.56
N LEU A 319 9.22 7.96 -4.96
CA LEU A 319 10.59 8.48 -4.87
C LEU A 319 10.95 8.97 -3.46
N THR A 320 10.28 8.44 -2.45
CA THR A 320 10.39 8.81 -1.04
C THR A 320 10.28 7.54 -0.20
N GLY A 321 11.09 7.45 0.85
CA GLY A 321 11.14 6.27 1.69
C GLY A 321 12.21 6.36 2.76
N THR A 322 12.22 5.40 3.67
CA THR A 322 13.29 5.25 4.66
C THR A 322 14.60 4.86 3.98
N THR A 323 15.75 5.16 4.61
CA THR A 323 17.07 4.76 4.09
C THR A 323 17.15 3.25 3.82
N LEU A 324 16.54 2.45 4.69
CA LEU A 324 16.43 1.01 4.52
C LEU A 324 15.54 0.63 3.34
N GLY A 325 14.35 1.25 3.19
CA GLY A 325 13.46 1.00 2.05
C GLY A 325 14.11 1.33 0.70
N ILE A 326 14.85 2.44 0.63
CA ILE A 326 15.63 2.81 -0.56
C ILE A 326 16.74 1.79 -0.83
N GLY A 327 17.43 1.32 0.21
CA GLY A 327 18.43 0.26 0.10
C GLY A 327 17.86 -1.05 -0.45
N ILE A 328 16.70 -1.50 0.07
CA ILE A 328 16.01 -2.71 -0.40
C ILE A 328 15.57 -2.55 -1.86
N LEU A 329 15.04 -1.38 -2.23
CA LEU A 329 14.68 -1.09 -3.61
C LEU A 329 15.91 -1.13 -4.52
N ALA A 330 16.98 -0.41 -4.18
CA ALA A 330 18.20 -0.37 -4.96
C ALA A 330 18.80 -1.77 -5.18
N LEU A 331 18.87 -2.58 -4.11
CA LEU A 331 19.30 -3.97 -4.19
C LEU A 331 18.39 -4.81 -5.10
N THR A 332 17.07 -4.65 -4.96
CA THR A 332 16.09 -5.35 -5.81
C THR A 332 16.26 -5.01 -7.28
N LEU A 333 16.41 -3.72 -7.61
CA LEU A 333 16.59 -3.25 -8.98
C LEU A 333 17.95 -3.70 -9.55
N LEU A 334 19.01 -3.70 -8.74
CA LEU A 334 20.33 -4.19 -9.14
C LEU A 334 20.30 -5.69 -9.46
N ILE A 335 19.67 -6.50 -8.60
CA ILE A 335 19.48 -7.94 -8.87
C ILE A 335 18.60 -8.14 -10.10
N SER A 336 17.65 -7.23 -10.37
CA SER A 336 16.75 -7.31 -11.52
C SER A 336 17.46 -7.18 -12.87
N LEU A 337 18.71 -6.70 -12.90
CA LEU A 337 19.54 -6.72 -14.11
C LEU A 337 19.93 -8.15 -14.50
N PHE A 338 20.20 -9.01 -13.50
CA PHE A 338 20.67 -10.38 -13.71
C PHE A 338 19.54 -11.41 -13.69
N LEU A 339 18.53 -11.19 -12.85
CA LEU A 339 17.38 -12.08 -12.71
C LEU A 339 16.10 -11.34 -13.08
N SER A 340 15.20 -12.01 -13.78
CA SER A 340 13.87 -11.46 -13.98
C SER A 340 13.05 -11.53 -12.68
N ARG A 341 12.45 -10.40 -12.29
CA ARG A 341 11.47 -10.26 -11.18
C ARG A 341 11.92 -10.87 -9.83
N PRO A 342 13.12 -10.57 -9.31
CA PRO A 342 13.64 -11.16 -8.07
C PRO A 342 12.75 -10.93 -6.85
N PHE A 343 12.13 -9.75 -6.73
CA PHE A 343 11.22 -9.46 -5.61
C PHE A 343 10.00 -10.37 -5.64
N CYS A 344 9.37 -10.52 -6.81
CA CYS A 344 8.18 -11.36 -6.98
C CYS A 344 8.50 -12.86 -6.77
N ARG A 345 9.72 -13.29 -7.14
CA ARG A 345 10.16 -14.68 -7.04
C ARG A 345 10.47 -15.09 -5.59
N TYR A 346 11.08 -14.19 -4.81
CA TYR A 346 11.71 -14.55 -3.53
C TYR A 346 11.20 -13.81 -2.29
N ILE A 347 10.65 -12.60 -2.41
CA ILE A 347 10.37 -11.74 -1.24
C ILE A 347 8.88 -11.42 -1.10
N CYS A 348 8.18 -11.22 -2.22
CA CYS A 348 6.81 -10.70 -2.28
C CYS A 348 5.81 -11.54 -1.45
N PRO A 349 5.20 -10.96 -0.39
CA PRO A 349 4.21 -11.64 0.46
C PRO A 349 2.95 -12.04 -0.29
N LEU A 350 2.45 -11.18 -1.18
CA LEU A 350 1.34 -11.51 -2.08
C LEU A 350 1.69 -12.68 -3.01
N GLY A 351 2.96 -12.73 -3.45
CA GLY A 351 3.54 -13.85 -4.18
C GLY A 351 3.75 -15.11 -3.34
N ALA A 352 3.59 -15.11 -2.02
CA ALA A 352 3.51 -16.33 -1.22
C ALA A 352 2.08 -16.89 -1.26
N ILE A 353 1.08 -16.02 -1.10
CA ILE A 353 -0.34 -16.38 -1.11
C ILE A 353 -0.75 -16.94 -2.47
N PHE A 354 -0.42 -16.23 -3.54
CA PHE A 354 -0.75 -16.69 -4.89
C PHE A 354 -0.03 -17.99 -5.26
N LYS A 355 1.01 -18.40 -4.54
CA LYS A 355 1.72 -19.66 -4.85
C LYS A 355 0.88 -20.85 -4.41
N ILE A 356 0.08 -20.65 -3.36
CA ILE A 356 -0.87 -21.62 -2.84
C ILE A 356 -2.15 -21.60 -3.68
N THR A 357 -2.65 -20.42 -4.09
CA THR A 357 -3.94 -20.33 -4.79
C THR A 357 -3.85 -20.59 -6.30
N ALA A 358 -2.76 -20.19 -6.97
CA ALA A 358 -2.65 -20.32 -8.43
C ALA A 358 -2.69 -21.76 -8.99
N PRO A 359 -2.18 -22.82 -8.31
CA PRO A 359 -2.32 -24.20 -8.79
C PRO A 359 -3.77 -24.64 -9.00
N PHE A 360 -4.70 -24.06 -8.23
CA PHE A 360 -6.14 -24.33 -8.32
C PHE A 360 -6.84 -23.56 -9.44
N SER A 361 -6.11 -22.72 -10.19
CA SER A 361 -6.71 -21.93 -11.26
C SER A 361 -7.29 -22.78 -12.38
N TYR A 362 -8.43 -22.31 -12.91
CA TYR A 362 -9.15 -22.95 -14.00
C TYR A 362 -8.45 -22.66 -15.34
N PHE A 363 -8.06 -21.40 -15.56
CA PHE A 363 -7.30 -21.01 -16.75
C PHE A 363 -5.80 -21.06 -16.42
N LYS A 364 -5.12 -22.08 -16.93
CA LYS A 364 -3.67 -22.26 -16.79
C LYS A 364 -3.02 -22.64 -18.11
N VAL A 365 -1.71 -22.47 -18.18
CA VAL A 365 -0.92 -22.88 -19.33
C VAL A 365 -0.68 -24.38 -19.21
N THR A 366 -1.17 -25.15 -20.17
CA THR A 366 -1.02 -26.61 -20.23
C THR A 366 -0.05 -26.99 -21.34
N LEU A 367 0.66 -28.10 -21.13
CA LEU A 367 1.53 -28.69 -22.14
C LEU A 367 0.74 -29.72 -22.93
N ASP A 368 0.73 -29.55 -24.25
CA ASP A 368 0.30 -30.60 -25.17
C ASP A 368 1.47 -31.55 -25.41
N GLU A 369 1.33 -32.74 -24.87
CA GLU A 369 2.36 -33.78 -24.87
C GLU A 369 2.66 -34.37 -26.25
N GLU A 370 1.76 -34.24 -27.22
CA GLU A 370 1.92 -34.76 -28.58
C GLU A 370 2.53 -33.71 -29.51
N ALA A 371 2.14 -32.44 -29.34
CA ALA A 371 2.67 -31.34 -30.13
C ALA A 371 4.05 -30.84 -29.65
N CYS A 372 4.48 -31.19 -28.43
CA CYS A 372 5.75 -30.78 -27.88
C CYS A 372 6.93 -31.56 -28.49
N VAL A 373 7.91 -30.83 -29.05
CA VAL A 373 9.15 -31.40 -29.61
C VAL A 373 10.37 -31.24 -28.68
N GLU A 374 10.13 -30.99 -27.39
CA GLU A 374 11.15 -30.99 -26.34
C GLU A 374 12.34 -30.03 -26.57
N CYS A 375 12.12 -28.94 -27.30
CA CYS A 375 13.17 -27.99 -27.69
C CYS A 375 13.74 -27.11 -26.56
N GLY A 376 13.17 -27.18 -25.34
CA GLY A 376 13.65 -26.43 -24.17
C GLY A 376 13.47 -24.91 -24.19
N LEU A 377 13.07 -24.29 -25.32
CA LEU A 377 12.96 -22.82 -25.47
C LEU A 377 12.07 -22.18 -24.40
N CYS A 378 10.95 -22.81 -24.04
CA CYS A 378 10.02 -22.28 -23.04
C CYS A 378 10.60 -22.18 -21.62
N THR A 379 11.75 -22.81 -21.36
CA THR A 379 12.42 -22.79 -20.04
C THR A 379 13.41 -21.63 -19.88
N GLN A 380 13.78 -20.96 -20.96
CA GLN A 380 14.73 -19.85 -20.92
C GLN A 380 14.16 -18.68 -20.11
N GLU A 381 14.95 -18.07 -19.23
CA GLU A 381 14.51 -16.96 -18.34
C GLU A 381 13.91 -15.78 -19.13
N GLY A 382 14.44 -15.47 -20.33
CA GLY A 382 13.89 -14.42 -21.21
C GLY A 382 12.46 -14.68 -21.69
N ILE A 383 12.06 -15.96 -21.75
CA ILE A 383 10.73 -16.43 -22.17
C ILE A 383 9.86 -16.74 -20.94
N CYS A 384 10.38 -17.45 -19.94
CA CYS A 384 9.70 -17.70 -18.67
C CYS A 384 10.34 -16.86 -17.54
N PRO A 385 9.88 -15.61 -17.32
CA PRO A 385 10.53 -14.66 -16.39
C PRO A 385 10.48 -15.08 -14.92
N MET A 386 9.78 -16.15 -14.57
CA MET A 386 9.70 -16.67 -13.20
C MET A 386 10.45 -18.00 -13.01
N GLY A 387 11.02 -18.56 -14.09
CA GLY A 387 11.58 -19.91 -14.09
C GLY A 387 10.57 -20.95 -13.61
N ALA A 388 9.32 -20.81 -14.03
CA ALA A 388 8.20 -21.68 -13.66
C ALA A 388 8.20 -22.99 -14.47
N ILE A 389 8.75 -22.98 -15.68
CA ILE A 389 8.88 -24.14 -16.54
C ILE A 389 10.31 -24.67 -16.43
N LYS A 390 10.47 -25.96 -16.12
CA LYS A 390 11.78 -26.60 -16.00
C LYS A 390 11.82 -27.89 -16.82
N CYS A 391 12.94 -28.13 -17.50
CA CYS A 391 13.29 -29.46 -18.02
C CYS A 391 14.10 -30.19 -16.95
N LYS A 392 13.76 -31.44 -16.66
CA LYS A 392 14.54 -32.27 -15.72
C LYS A 392 15.87 -32.72 -16.34
N GLU A 393 15.86 -33.03 -17.64
CA GLU A 393 16.98 -33.45 -18.48
C GLU A 393 16.73 -32.96 -19.93
N GLU A 394 17.78 -32.86 -20.76
CA GLU A 394 17.63 -32.61 -22.21
C GLU A 394 16.86 -33.76 -22.87
N GLY A 395 15.89 -33.46 -23.75
CA GLY A 395 15.04 -34.47 -24.37
C GLY A 395 13.97 -35.08 -23.45
N LYS A 396 13.55 -34.34 -22.41
CA LYS A 396 12.35 -34.68 -21.62
C LYS A 396 11.33 -33.55 -21.67
N LYS A 397 10.05 -33.92 -21.57
CA LYS A 397 8.93 -32.98 -21.51
C LYS A 397 9.07 -31.98 -20.35
N PRO A 398 8.81 -30.68 -20.60
CA PRO A 398 8.92 -29.64 -19.58
C PRO A 398 7.82 -29.76 -18.52
N ILE A 399 8.18 -29.49 -17.26
CA ILE A 399 7.23 -29.49 -16.13
C ILE A 399 6.94 -28.04 -15.74
N ILE A 400 5.66 -27.70 -15.67
CA ILE A 400 5.18 -26.36 -15.31
C ILE A 400 4.84 -26.32 -13.82
N ASN A 401 5.50 -25.45 -13.06
CA ASN A 401 5.11 -25.11 -11.70
C ASN A 401 4.02 -24.02 -11.72
N TYR A 402 2.77 -24.45 -11.59
CA TYR A 402 1.60 -23.55 -11.59
C TYR A 402 1.63 -22.50 -10.47
N GLY A 403 2.26 -22.80 -9.32
CA GLY A 403 2.39 -21.86 -8.20
C GLY A 403 3.37 -20.71 -8.46
N GLU A 404 4.30 -20.86 -9.41
CA GLU A 404 5.24 -19.79 -9.81
C GLU A 404 4.86 -19.14 -11.14
N CYS A 405 4.05 -19.79 -11.97
CA CYS A 405 3.61 -19.28 -13.26
C CYS A 405 2.75 -18.01 -13.10
N ILE A 406 3.14 -16.93 -13.78
CA ILE A 406 2.40 -15.64 -13.79
C ILE A 406 1.46 -15.49 -14.99
N ALA A 407 1.15 -16.58 -15.70
CA ALA A 407 0.22 -16.59 -16.84
C ALA A 407 0.53 -15.51 -17.91
N CYS A 408 1.82 -15.25 -18.17
CA CYS A 408 2.28 -14.20 -19.09
C CYS A 408 2.17 -14.54 -20.58
N LEU A 409 1.95 -15.82 -20.92
CA LEU A 409 1.80 -16.35 -22.27
C LEU A 409 3.00 -16.20 -23.23
N GLU A 410 4.15 -15.69 -22.80
CA GLU A 410 5.33 -15.56 -23.67
C GLU A 410 5.82 -16.93 -24.17
N CYS A 411 5.83 -17.95 -23.30
CA CYS A 411 6.18 -19.32 -23.67
C CYS A 411 5.28 -19.90 -24.77
N LYS A 412 3.98 -19.58 -24.74
CA LYS A 412 3.04 -19.96 -25.80
C LYS A 412 3.36 -19.24 -27.12
N ASN A 413 3.65 -17.94 -27.08
CA ASN A 413 3.99 -17.15 -28.26
C ASN A 413 5.27 -17.64 -28.94
N THR A 414 6.27 -18.06 -28.16
CA THR A 414 7.53 -18.56 -28.71
C THR A 414 7.40 -19.98 -29.26
N CYS A 415 6.40 -20.76 -28.81
CA CYS A 415 6.21 -22.13 -29.23
C CYS A 415 5.67 -22.23 -30.66
N LYS A 416 6.57 -22.40 -31.65
CA LYS A 416 6.22 -22.55 -33.07
C LYS A 416 5.39 -23.81 -33.40
N LYS A 417 5.42 -24.81 -32.52
CA LYS A 417 4.72 -26.11 -32.71
C LYS A 417 3.37 -26.17 -31.99
N GLY A 418 2.97 -25.12 -31.26
CA GLY A 418 1.69 -25.09 -30.56
C GLY A 418 1.59 -26.05 -29.37
N GLY A 419 2.72 -26.52 -28.84
CA GLY A 419 2.78 -27.43 -27.69
C GLY A 419 2.37 -26.80 -26.35
N LEU A 420 2.07 -25.50 -26.30
CA LEU A 420 1.60 -24.82 -25.09
C LEU A 420 0.22 -24.19 -25.36
N LYS A 421 -0.77 -24.58 -24.56
CA LYS A 421 -2.17 -24.13 -24.67
C LYS A 421 -2.59 -23.39 -23.41
N VAL A 422 -3.67 -22.61 -23.52
CA VAL A 422 -4.31 -21.92 -22.39
C VAL A 422 -5.72 -22.46 -22.31
N GLY A 423 -6.07 -23.08 -21.20
CA GLY A 423 -7.34 -23.78 -21.05
C GLY A 423 -7.14 -25.14 -20.40
N ARG A 424 -8.20 -25.95 -20.42
CA ARG A 424 -8.17 -27.31 -19.87
C ARG A 424 -7.25 -28.20 -20.68
#